data_AF-A0A2E3WM04-F1
#
_entry.id   AF-A0A2E3WM04-F1
#
_cell.length_a   1.000
_cell.length_b   1.000
_cell.length_c   1.000
_cell.angle_alpha   90.00
_cell.angle_beta   90.00
_cell.angle_gamma   90.00
#
_symmetry.space_group_name_H-M   'P 1'
#
loop_
_entity.id
_entity.type
_entity.pdbx_description
1 polymer ?
#
loop_
_entity_poly.entity_id
_entity_poly.type
_entity_poly.pdbx_seq_one_letter_code
_entity_poly.pdbx_strand_id
1 'polypeptide(L)'
;MGLIAHQLEEAGIATTSISTAKDITEAVRMPRSVFLDFPHGYTVGKVGDGNLSHNIVKSALNLVETADEEIMRMLPHAWEDNDNWKDNVFPVPNEASKAIDNRLERSQNPQYQTTEDKKRAKDTHEAKECDLCSGIDY
;
A
#
# COMPACT_ATOMS: atom_id res chain seq x y z
N MET A 1 0.26 -7.61 -2.48
CA MET A 1 0.75 -7.34 -3.85
C MET A 1 1.54 -8.52 -4.44
N GLY A 2 2.41 -9.22 -3.69
CA GLY A 2 3.21 -10.34 -4.23
C GLY A 2 2.42 -11.44 -4.96
N LEU A 3 1.36 -11.98 -4.35
CA LEU A 3 0.52 -13.02 -4.98
C LEU A 3 -0.06 -12.61 -6.34
N ILE A 4 -0.58 -11.38 -6.43
CA ILE A 4 -1.16 -10.86 -7.67
C ILE A 4 -0.07 -10.65 -8.72
N ALA A 5 1.10 -10.15 -8.31
CA ALA A 5 2.23 -9.96 -9.21
C ALA A 5 2.65 -11.29 -9.86
N HIS A 6 2.82 -12.35 -9.06
CA HIS A 6 3.11 -13.69 -9.59
C HIS A 6 2.05 -14.20 -10.57
N GLN A 7 0.77 -14.03 -10.27
CA GLN A 7 -0.30 -14.44 -11.19
C GLN A 7 -0.26 -13.68 -12.52
N LEU A 8 0.13 -12.40 -12.51
CA LEU A 8 0.30 -11.59 -13.72
C LEU A 8 1.53 -12.03 -14.53
N GLU A 9 2.64 -12.36 -13.87
CA GLU A 9 3.84 -12.92 -14.52
C GLU A 9 3.53 -14.24 -15.24
N GLU A 10 2.82 -15.15 -14.58
CA GLU A 10 2.39 -16.42 -15.18
C GLU A 10 1.48 -16.20 -16.40
N ALA A 11 0.71 -15.12 -16.42
CA ALA A 11 -0.11 -14.70 -17.56
C ALA A 11 0.68 -13.97 -18.66
N GLY A 12 2.00 -13.82 -18.51
CA GLY A 12 2.88 -13.13 -19.47
C GLY A 12 2.89 -11.61 -19.34
N ILE A 13 2.41 -11.06 -18.23
CA ILE A 13 2.43 -9.62 -17.93
C ILE A 13 3.54 -9.35 -16.92
N ALA A 14 4.64 -8.77 -17.41
CA ALA A 14 5.76 -8.42 -16.55
C ALA A 14 5.39 -7.33 -15.54
N THR A 15 5.82 -7.53 -14.30
CA THR A 15 5.56 -6.68 -13.14
C THR A 15 6.86 -6.25 -12.47
N THR A 16 6.81 -5.11 -11.80
CA THR A 16 7.84 -4.59 -10.91
C THR A 16 7.16 -3.74 -9.84
N SER A 17 7.83 -3.49 -8.72
CA SER A 17 7.30 -2.67 -7.63
C SER A 17 8.36 -1.77 -7.01
N ILE A 18 7.89 -0.72 -6.34
CA ILE A 18 8.72 0.21 -5.58
C ILE A 18 8.21 0.15 -4.14
N SER A 19 9.07 -0.21 -3.20
CA SER A 19 8.68 -0.44 -1.81
C SER A 19 9.52 0.34 -0.81
N THR A 20 8.90 0.69 0.31
CA THR A 20 9.56 1.24 1.51
C THR A 20 9.42 0.32 2.74
N ALA A 21 8.83 -0.86 2.59
CA ALA A 21 8.65 -1.84 3.67
C ALA A 21 9.46 -3.10 3.36
N LYS A 22 10.72 -3.12 3.78
CA LYS A 22 11.71 -4.12 3.35
C LYS A 22 11.29 -5.55 3.72
N ASP A 23 11.01 -5.76 5.00
CA ASP A 23 10.62 -7.04 5.59
C ASP A 23 9.36 -7.63 4.94
N ILE A 24 8.34 -6.79 4.73
CA ILE A 24 7.11 -7.17 4.06
C ILE A 24 7.39 -7.55 2.61
N THR A 25 8.25 -6.80 1.92
CA THR A 25 8.58 -7.04 0.50
C THR A 25 9.35 -8.34 0.29
N GLU A 26 10.30 -8.63 1.18
CA GLU A 26 11.03 -9.90 1.23
C GLU A 26 10.08 -11.06 1.52
N ALA A 27 9.20 -10.93 2.51
CA ALA A 27 8.26 -11.98 2.90
C ALA A 27 7.26 -12.34 1.79
N VAL A 28 6.80 -11.36 1.01
CA VAL A 28 5.87 -11.62 -0.12
C VAL A 28 6.57 -12.08 -1.39
N ARG A 29 7.92 -12.13 -1.40
CA ARG A 29 8.74 -12.64 -2.52
C ARG A 29 8.34 -12.03 -3.86
N MET A 30 8.36 -10.70 -3.95
CA MET A 30 7.94 -10.01 -5.18
C MET A 30 8.82 -10.43 -6.38
N PRO A 31 8.26 -10.64 -7.59
CA PRO A 31 9.05 -10.99 -8.77
C PRO A 31 10.19 -10.01 -9.02
N ARG A 32 9.89 -8.70 -9.03
CA ARG A 32 10.88 -7.63 -9.15
C ARG A 32 10.49 -6.48 -8.24
N SER A 33 11.45 -5.98 -7.48
CA SER A 33 11.22 -4.83 -6.61
C SER A 33 12.48 -3.99 -6.44
N VAL A 34 12.28 -2.68 -6.34
CA VAL A 34 13.27 -1.77 -5.78
C VAL A 34 12.84 -1.35 -4.38
N PHE A 35 13.82 -1.17 -3.50
CA PHE A 35 13.62 -0.74 -2.14
C PHE A 35 14.29 0.61 -1.87
N LEU A 36 13.58 1.48 -1.17
CA LEU A 36 14.04 2.78 -0.69
C LEU A 36 13.72 2.90 0.80
N ASP A 37 14.69 3.35 1.59
CA ASP A 37 14.48 3.64 3.02
C ASP A 37 13.90 5.05 3.20
N PHE A 38 12.70 5.25 2.66
CA PHE A 38 11.95 6.50 2.68
C PHE A 38 10.71 6.37 3.56
N PRO A 39 10.13 7.49 4.05
CA PRO A 39 8.86 7.44 4.75
C PRO A 39 7.76 6.82 3.90
N HIS A 40 6.85 6.09 4.56
CA HIS A 40 5.69 5.51 3.89
C HIS A 40 4.84 6.61 3.22
N GLY A 41 4.44 6.39 1.97
CA GLY A 41 3.75 7.38 1.13
C GLY A 41 4.66 8.19 0.21
N TYR A 42 5.99 8.10 0.35
CA TYR A 42 6.97 8.79 -0.48
C TYR A 42 7.85 7.82 -1.28
N THR A 43 7.27 6.73 -1.79
CA THR A 43 7.98 5.65 -2.50
C THR A 43 8.75 6.12 -3.74
N VAL A 44 8.40 7.26 -4.34
CA VAL A 44 9.10 7.85 -5.49
C VAL A 44 9.89 9.12 -5.14
N GLY A 45 10.19 9.34 -3.85
CA GLY A 45 11.00 10.47 -3.39
C GLY A 45 10.20 11.69 -2.93
N LYS A 46 10.92 12.79 -2.73
CA LYS A 46 10.38 14.04 -2.16
C LYS A 46 9.45 14.76 -3.15
N VAL A 47 8.44 15.43 -2.60
CA VAL A 47 7.52 16.26 -3.39
C VAL A 47 8.31 17.35 -4.10
N GLY A 48 8.08 17.50 -5.41
CA GLY A 48 8.74 18.52 -6.23
C GLY A 48 10.08 18.10 -6.84
N ASP A 49 10.68 16.99 -6.42
CA ASP A 49 11.91 16.47 -7.03
C ASP A 49 11.60 15.45 -8.14
N GLY A 50 11.23 15.98 -9.31
CA GLY A 50 10.91 15.14 -10.47
C GLY A 50 12.09 14.32 -10.99
N ASN A 51 13.33 14.77 -10.78
CA ASN A 51 14.52 14.04 -11.20
C ASN A 51 14.69 12.77 -10.36
N LEU A 52 14.55 12.89 -9.03
CA LEU A 52 14.59 11.74 -8.13
C LEU A 52 13.47 10.74 -8.46
N SER A 53 12.23 11.22 -8.61
CA SER A 53 11.10 10.35 -8.96
C SER A 53 11.32 9.60 -10.27
N HIS A 54 11.80 10.30 -11.30
CA HIS A 54 12.08 9.68 -12.59
C HIS A 54 13.19 8.62 -12.49
N ASN A 55 14.26 8.90 -11.74
CA ASN A 55 15.36 7.95 -11.54
C ASN A 55 14.90 6.68 -10.81
N ILE A 56 14.06 6.82 -9.78
CA ILE A 56 13.49 5.69 -9.04
C ILE A 56 12.61 4.83 -9.95
N VAL A 57 11.67 5.45 -10.66
CA VAL A 57 10.77 4.73 -11.58
C VAL A 57 11.56 4.03 -12.68
N LYS A 58 12.54 4.72 -13.28
CA LYS A 58 13.42 4.11 -14.29
C LYS A 58 14.20 2.93 -13.73
N SER A 59 14.68 3.01 -12.49
CA SER A 59 15.38 1.90 -11.84
C SER A 59 14.48 0.69 -11.61
N ALA A 60 13.21 0.92 -11.25
CA ALA A 60 12.23 -0.15 -11.11
C ALA A 60 11.86 -0.81 -12.45
N LEU A 61 11.66 -0.01 -13.50
CA LEU A 61 11.37 -0.51 -14.84
C LEU A 61 12.56 -1.26 -15.45
N ASN A 62 13.79 -0.83 -15.18
CA ASN A 62 14.99 -1.53 -15.64
C ASN A 62 15.09 -2.97 -15.09
N LEU A 63 14.46 -3.28 -13.95
CA LEU A 63 14.39 -4.66 -13.46
C LEU A 63 13.60 -5.57 -14.40
N VAL A 64 12.58 -5.04 -15.09
CA VAL A 64 11.79 -5.82 -16.06
C VAL A 64 12.67 -6.29 -17.23
N GLU A 65 13.67 -5.51 -17.61
CA GLU A 65 14.59 -5.85 -18.70
C GLU A 65 15.77 -6.71 -18.25
N THR A 66 16.12 -6.68 -16.96
CA THR A 66 17.42 -7.20 -16.46
C THR A 66 17.31 -8.36 -15.48
N ALA A 67 16.11 -8.71 -15.02
CA ALA A 67 15.91 -9.77 -14.05
C ALA A 67 14.73 -10.67 -14.43
N ASP A 68 15.00 -11.97 -14.49
CA ASP A 68 14.00 -13.01 -14.76
C ASP A 68 13.55 -13.74 -13.48
N GLU A 69 14.22 -13.49 -12.36
CA GLU A 69 13.97 -14.12 -11.05
C GLU A 69 13.62 -13.08 -9.97
N GLU A 70 13.09 -13.56 -8.85
CA GLU A 70 12.79 -12.77 -7.65
C GLU A 70 13.98 -11.92 -7.21
N ILE A 71 13.84 -10.61 -7.28
CA ILE A 71 14.89 -9.68 -6.87
C ILE A 71 14.34 -8.47 -6.13
N MET A 72 15.06 -8.08 -5.08
CA MET A 72 14.88 -6.79 -4.41
C MET A 72 16.19 -6.00 -4.46
N ARG A 73 16.19 -4.88 -5.20
CA ARG A 73 17.35 -3.99 -5.32
C ARG A 73 17.19 -2.77 -4.43
N MET A 74 18.10 -2.59 -3.48
CA MET A 74 18.17 -1.35 -2.70
C MET A 74 18.74 -0.21 -3.58
N LEU A 75 18.03 0.92 -3.63
CA LEU A 75 18.49 2.10 -4.37
C LEU A 75 19.35 3.01 -3.48
N PRO A 76 20.40 3.66 -4.03
CA PRO A 76 21.34 4.46 -3.26
C PRO A 76 20.84 5.90 -3.04
N HIS A 77 19.56 6.06 -2.69
CA HIS A 77 18.97 7.37 -2.39
C HIS A 77 18.66 7.46 -0.90
N ALA A 78 19.08 8.57 -0.28
CA ALA A 78 18.79 8.87 1.12
C ALA A 78 17.64 9.87 1.22
N TRP A 79 16.76 9.71 2.22
CA TRP A 79 15.68 10.66 2.46
C TRP A 79 16.24 11.99 2.97
N GLU A 80 17.13 11.94 3.95
CA GLU A 80 17.90 13.08 4.46
C GLU A 80 19.35 12.63 4.70
N ASP A 81 20.23 13.57 5.05
CA ASP A 81 21.64 13.28 5.32
C ASP A 81 21.84 12.39 6.56
N ASN A 82 20.84 12.31 7.43
CA ASN A 82 20.82 11.48 8.63
C ASN A 82 19.44 10.86 8.83
N ASP A 83 19.34 9.98 9.82
CA ASP A 83 18.12 9.21 10.13
C ASP A 83 17.16 9.90 11.12
N ASN A 84 17.39 11.17 11.49
CA ASN A 84 16.55 11.86 12.48
C ASN A 84 15.08 11.99 12.02
N TRP A 85 14.81 11.95 10.72
CA TRP A 85 13.45 11.92 10.19
C TRP A 85 12.66 10.68 10.64
N LYS A 86 13.35 9.56 10.92
CA LYS A 86 12.71 8.30 11.36
C LYS A 86 11.99 8.49 12.69
N ASP A 87 12.51 9.32 13.59
CA ASP A 87 11.88 9.59 14.88
C ASP A 87 10.50 10.27 14.73
N ASN A 88 10.32 11.06 13.67
CA ASN A 88 9.06 11.75 13.39
C ASN A 88 8.00 10.83 12.77
N VAL A 89 8.41 9.77 12.07
CA VAL A 89 7.50 8.87 11.35
C VAL A 89 7.32 7.51 12.02
N PHE A 90 8.28 7.11 12.86
CA PHE A 90 8.25 5.94 13.72
C PHE A 90 8.40 6.37 15.19
N PRO A 91 7.48 7.19 15.72
CA PRO A 91 7.56 7.63 17.11
C PRO A 91 7.48 6.39 18.01
N VAL A 92 8.56 6.14 18.77
CA VAL A 92 8.54 5.11 19.81
C VAL A 92 7.60 5.60 20.92
N PRO A 93 6.52 4.87 21.24
CA PRO A 93 5.66 5.26 22.33
C PRO A 93 6.48 5.25 23.63
N ASN A 94 6.57 6.38 24.32
CA ASN A 94 6.95 6.38 25.73
C ASN A 94 5.80 5.80 26.58
N GLU A 95 6.09 5.26 27.78
CA GLU A 95 5.03 4.65 28.63
C GLU A 95 3.88 5.63 28.96
N ALA A 96 4.11 6.94 28.84
CA ALA A 96 3.09 7.98 29.01
C ALA A 96 2.24 8.24 27.76
N SER A 97 2.74 7.94 26.56
CA SER A 97 2.06 8.09 25.28
C SER A 97 1.15 6.90 25.09
N LYS A 98 -0.04 6.99 25.66
CA LYS A 98 -1.15 6.13 25.23
C LYS A 98 -1.32 6.35 23.73
N ALA A 99 -1.16 5.29 22.94
CA ALA A 99 -1.60 5.29 21.55
C ALA A 99 -3.08 5.71 21.57
N ILE A 100 -3.37 6.94 21.16
CA ILE A 100 -4.73 7.44 21.10
C ILE A 100 -5.31 6.84 19.82
N ASP A 101 -6.21 5.88 19.99
CA ASP A 101 -6.98 5.34 18.89
C ASP A 101 -7.95 6.42 18.40
N ASN A 102 -7.48 7.24 17.45
CA ASN A 102 -8.29 8.28 16.83
C ASN A 102 -9.25 7.72 15.77
N ARG A 103 -9.31 6.39 15.59
CA ARG A 103 -10.33 5.77 14.75
C ARG A 103 -11.69 6.01 15.41
N LEU A 104 -12.69 6.28 14.59
CA LEU A 104 -14.07 6.32 15.08
C LEU A 104 -14.42 4.97 15.69
N GLU A 105 -15.19 4.98 16.78
CA GLU A 105 -15.77 3.74 17.28
C GLU A 105 -16.57 3.07 16.17
N ARG A 106 -16.45 1.75 16.10
CA ARG A 106 -17.20 0.97 15.13
C ARG A 106 -18.68 1.09 15.46
N SER A 107 -19.39 1.91 14.70
CA SER A 107 -20.83 2.05 14.82
C SER A 107 -21.54 0.83 14.23
N GLN A 108 -22.64 0.43 14.85
CA GLN A 108 -23.60 -0.52 14.26
C GLN A 108 -24.47 0.14 13.19
N ASN A 109 -24.51 1.48 13.14
CA ASN A 109 -25.29 2.19 12.14
C ASN A 109 -24.50 2.27 10.82
N PRO A 110 -25.03 1.72 9.71
CA PRO A 110 -24.38 1.76 8.41
C PRO A 110 -24.08 3.20 7.98
N GLN A 111 -22.86 3.43 7.48
CA GLN A 111 -22.42 4.70 6.94
C GLN A 111 -22.52 4.65 5.42
N TYR A 112 -23.20 5.63 4.83
CA TYR A 112 -23.38 5.73 3.38
C TYR A 112 -22.70 6.98 2.86
N GLN A 113 -22.09 6.91 1.68
CA GLN A 113 -21.43 8.07 1.07
C GLN A 113 -22.44 9.15 0.69
N THR A 114 -23.63 8.77 0.22
CA THR A 114 -24.73 9.68 -0.11
C THR A 114 -26.09 9.22 0.43
N THR A 115 -27.09 10.10 0.38
CA THR A 115 -28.49 9.76 0.70
C THR A 115 -29.08 8.79 -0.32
N GLU A 116 -28.61 8.83 -1.57
CA GLU A 116 -29.03 7.91 -2.62
C GLU A 116 -28.52 6.49 -2.35
N ASP A 117 -27.26 6.34 -1.91
CA ASP A 117 -26.71 5.04 -1.52
C ASP A 117 -27.51 4.41 -0.38
N LYS A 118 -27.91 5.22 0.61
CA LYS A 118 -28.80 4.78 1.69
C LYS A 118 -30.15 4.29 1.17
N LYS A 119 -30.73 4.99 0.20
CA LYS A 119 -32.01 4.60 -0.39
C LYS A 119 -31.87 3.30 -1.16
N ARG A 120 -30.88 3.21 -2.07
CA ARG A 120 -30.61 2.00 -2.84
C ARG A 120 -30.35 0.80 -1.94
N ALA A 121 -29.53 0.96 -0.89
CA ALA A 121 -29.26 -0.11 0.06
C ALA A 121 -30.53 -0.60 0.76
N LYS A 122 -31.45 0.30 1.14
CA LYS A 122 -32.75 -0.09 1.69
C LYS A 122 -33.62 -0.81 0.66
N ASP A 123 -33.77 -0.23 -0.53
CA ASP A 123 -34.61 -0.76 -1.60
C ASP A 123 -34.16 -2.18 -1.99
N THR A 124 -32.85 -2.37 -2.21
CA THR A 124 -32.25 -3.67 -2.55
C THR A 124 -32.37 -4.68 -1.41
N HIS A 125 -32.28 -4.22 -0.15
CA HIS A 125 -32.44 -5.08 1.02
C HIS A 125 -33.89 -5.53 1.21
N GLU A 126 -34.86 -4.62 1.13
CA GLU A 126 -36.29 -4.93 1.19
C GLU A 126 -36.73 -5.88 0.07
N ALA A 127 -36.18 -5.69 -1.14
CA ALA A 127 -36.40 -6.57 -2.28
C ALA A 127 -35.68 -7.92 -2.18
N LYS A 128 -34.79 -8.12 -1.19
CA LYS A 128 -33.90 -9.29 -1.06
C LYS A 128 -33.02 -9.53 -2.29
N GLU A 129 -32.65 -8.45 -2.98
CA GLU A 129 -31.81 -8.45 -4.18
C GLU A 129 -30.33 -8.19 -3.88
N CYS A 130 -29.95 -8.09 -2.59
CA CYS A 130 -28.57 -7.89 -2.18
C CYS A 130 -27.83 -9.23 -2.17
N ASP A 131 -27.04 -9.51 -3.21
CA ASP A 131 -26.23 -10.74 -3.31
C ASP A 131 -25.30 -10.95 -2.10
N LEU A 132 -24.78 -9.86 -1.52
CA LEU A 132 -23.94 -9.86 -0.31
C LEU A 132 -24.70 -10.13 0.99
N CYS A 133 -26.00 -9.81 1.02
CA CYS A 133 -26.85 -9.92 2.20
C CYS A 133 -27.65 -11.23 2.21
N SER A 134 -27.56 -12.02 1.14
CA SER A 134 -28.23 -13.32 1.03
C SER A 134 -27.73 -14.27 2.13
N GLY A 135 -28.60 -14.57 3.11
CA GLY A 135 -28.30 -15.49 4.22
C GLY A 135 -27.79 -14.83 5.52
N ILE A 136 -27.83 -13.50 5.64
CA ILE A 136 -27.62 -12.80 6.92
C ILE A 136 -28.99 -12.44 7.49
N ASP A 137 -29.47 -13.23 8.47
CA ASP A 137 -30.67 -12.89 9.25
C ASP A 137 -30.27 -11.86 10.34
N TYR A 138 -30.97 -10.72 10.39
CA TYR A 138 -30.93 -9.76 11.51
C TYR A 138 -32.25 -9.78 12.27
#